data_AF-A0A962GBU2-F1
#
_entry.id   AF-A0A962GBU2-F1
#
_cell.length_a   1.000
_cell.length_b   1.000
_cell.length_c   1.000
_cell.angle_alpha   90.00
_cell.angle_beta   90.00
_cell.angle_gamma   90.00
#
_symmetry.space_group_name_H-M   'P 1'
#
loop_
_entity.id
_entity.type
_entity.pdbx_description
1 polymer ?
#
loop_
_entity_poly.entity_id
_entity_poly.type
_entity_poly.pdbx_seq_one_letter_code
_entity_poly.pdbx_strand_id
1 'polypeptide(L)'
;MIRALALSLCALLPATALAQSPIAPFKAEYQTLRNGKELARTTIKLGENGDATTTLLTTTEGTSGLARLAGLEVTEESVVRWIAGRPETLHYDFRQDVAFKNRRRHGEFDWTTGQVHMVDGKSDARYALVPNAIDRHALTLALAADLSRNAERFDYKVAMKDAIEDVRYTRCGDDVELTVPAGTFSTRCLERVRAKRTS
;
A
#
# COMPACT_ATOMS: atom_id res chain seq x y z
N MET A 1 -8.39 64.93 -20.50
CA MET A 1 -7.33 64.09 -19.91
C MET A 1 -7.94 62.72 -19.64
N ILE A 2 -7.65 61.72 -20.49
CA ILE A 2 -8.25 60.38 -20.41
C ILE A 2 -7.33 59.53 -19.52
N ARG A 3 -7.83 59.14 -18.33
CA ARG A 3 -7.13 58.22 -17.44
C ARG A 3 -7.36 56.79 -17.93
N ALA A 4 -6.33 56.17 -18.50
CA ALA A 4 -6.34 54.75 -18.82
C ALA A 4 -6.27 53.94 -17.52
N LEU A 5 -7.32 53.16 -17.25
CA LEU A 5 -7.37 52.22 -16.13
C LEU A 5 -6.65 50.94 -16.58
N ALA A 6 -5.45 50.69 -16.05
CA ALA A 6 -4.72 49.45 -16.30
C ALA A 6 -5.38 48.31 -15.50
N LEU A 7 -6.06 47.39 -16.19
CA LEU A 7 -6.57 46.15 -15.60
C LEU A 7 -5.39 45.17 -15.47
N SER A 8 -4.84 45.03 -14.26
CA SER A 8 -3.88 43.97 -13.94
C SER A 8 -4.61 42.63 -13.89
N LEU A 9 -4.43 41.82 -14.94
CA LEU A 9 -4.92 40.44 -15.00
C LEU A 9 -4.03 39.56 -14.10
N CYS A 10 -4.45 39.34 -12.85
CA CYS A 10 -3.83 38.32 -11.99
C CYS A 10 -4.09 36.93 -12.58
N ALA A 11 -3.07 36.34 -13.20
CA ALA A 11 -3.08 34.93 -13.58
C ALA A 11 -3.11 34.08 -12.31
N LEU A 12 -4.30 33.59 -11.95
CA LEU A 12 -4.48 32.54 -10.96
C LEU A 12 -3.87 31.25 -11.53
N LEU A 13 -2.60 30.99 -11.19
CA LEU A 13 -2.01 29.67 -11.36
C LEU A 13 -2.82 28.69 -10.50
N PRO A 14 -3.39 27.61 -11.06
CA PRO A 14 -4.01 26.58 -10.24
C PRO A 14 -2.93 25.97 -9.37
N ALA A 15 -2.99 26.25 -8.06
CA ALA A 15 -2.28 25.47 -7.09
C ALA A 15 -2.82 24.05 -7.20
N THR A 16 -2.05 23.14 -7.79
CA THR A 16 -2.32 21.71 -7.73
C THR A 16 -2.22 21.33 -6.26
N ALA A 17 -3.36 21.33 -5.57
CA ALA A 17 -3.46 20.76 -4.24
C ALA A 17 -3.05 19.29 -4.37
N LEU A 18 -1.86 18.95 -3.88
CA LEU A 18 -1.49 17.56 -3.66
C LEU A 18 -2.60 17.00 -2.77
N ALA A 19 -3.37 16.06 -3.32
CA ALA A 19 -4.49 15.48 -2.61
C ALA A 19 -3.94 14.81 -1.34
N GLN A 20 -4.31 15.37 -0.19
CA GLN A 20 -3.91 14.84 1.10
C GLN A 20 -4.37 13.38 1.22
N SER A 21 -3.54 12.53 1.83
CA SER A 21 -3.90 11.13 2.10
C SER A 21 -5.29 11.07 2.74
N PRO A 22 -6.25 10.29 2.20
CA PRO A 22 -7.54 10.09 2.84
C PRO A 22 -7.43 9.20 4.09
N ILE A 23 -6.23 8.72 4.41
CA ILE A 23 -5.93 7.88 5.57
C ILE A 23 -4.99 8.68 6.47
N ALA A 24 -5.43 8.96 7.70
CA ALA A 24 -4.58 9.59 8.70
C ALA A 24 -3.41 8.66 9.09
N PRO A 25 -2.23 9.21 9.45
CA PRO A 25 -1.15 8.44 10.04
C PRO A 25 -1.63 7.58 11.22
N PHE A 26 -1.13 6.35 11.32
CA PHE A 26 -1.55 5.43 12.36
C PHE A 26 -0.45 4.43 12.73
N LYS A 27 -0.64 3.79 13.89
CA LYS A 27 0.07 2.58 14.30
C LYS A 27 -0.95 1.54 14.73
N ALA A 28 -0.89 0.34 14.17
CA ALA A 28 -1.73 -0.79 14.53
C ALA A 28 -0.86 -2.01 14.85
N GLU A 29 -1.26 -2.75 15.87
CA GLU A 29 -0.57 -3.97 16.31
C GLU A 29 -1.51 -5.17 16.21
N TYR A 30 -1.03 -6.25 15.61
CA TYR A 30 -1.78 -7.48 15.37
C TYR A 30 -1.06 -8.66 15.99
N GLN A 31 -1.84 -9.55 16.59
CA GLN A 31 -1.37 -10.86 17.03
C GLN A 31 -1.81 -11.92 16.04
N THR A 32 -0.87 -12.74 15.58
CA THR A 32 -1.18 -13.94 14.81
C THR A 32 -1.25 -15.12 15.76
N LEU A 33 -2.41 -15.79 15.82
CA LEU A 33 -2.63 -16.93 16.69
C LEU A 33 -2.70 -18.25 15.90
N ARG A 34 -2.21 -19.35 16.49
CA ARG A 34 -2.49 -20.71 16.03
C ARG A 34 -2.91 -21.55 17.21
N ASN A 35 -4.09 -22.15 17.12
CA ASN A 35 -4.70 -22.93 18.21
C ASN A 35 -4.72 -22.14 19.54
N GLY A 36 -5.05 -20.84 19.47
CA GLY A 36 -5.10 -19.94 20.63
C GLY A 36 -3.76 -19.46 21.18
N LYS A 37 -2.63 -19.90 20.64
CA LYS A 37 -1.29 -19.47 21.06
C LYS A 37 -0.72 -18.44 20.08
N GLU A 38 -0.16 -17.36 20.61
CA GLU A 38 0.48 -16.32 19.80
C GLU A 38 1.72 -16.88 19.10
N LEU A 39 1.77 -16.77 17.78
CA LEU A 39 2.90 -17.19 16.95
C LEU A 39 3.78 -16.03 16.53
N ALA A 40 3.17 -14.89 16.24
CA ALA A 40 3.85 -13.71 15.74
C ALA A 40 3.09 -12.45 16.12
N ARG A 41 3.82 -11.34 16.15
CA ARG A 41 3.27 -9.99 16.30
C ARG A 41 3.65 -9.17 15.09
N THR A 42 2.67 -8.45 14.56
CA THR A 42 2.85 -7.56 13.41
C THR A 42 2.52 -6.14 13.82
N THR A 43 3.43 -5.20 13.55
CA THR A 43 3.17 -3.76 13.70
C THR A 43 3.07 -3.14 12.31
N ILE A 44 1.96 -2.45 12.04
CA ILE A 44 1.77 -1.66 10.82
C ILE A 44 1.82 -0.18 11.22
N LYS A 45 2.62 0.61 10.51
CA LYS A 45 2.72 2.06 10.68
C LYS A 45 2.51 2.75 9.35
N LEU A 46 1.71 3.80 9.36
CA LEU A 46 1.60 4.75 8.25
C LEU A 46 2.04 6.13 8.76
N GLY A 47 3.01 6.75 8.08
CA GLY A 47 3.53 8.07 8.46
C GLY A 47 3.80 8.94 7.24
N GLU A 48 3.52 10.24 7.37
CA GLU A 48 3.88 11.23 6.36
C GLU A 48 5.38 11.52 6.41
N ASN A 49 6.00 11.61 5.24
CA ASN A 49 7.37 12.04 5.06
C ASN A 49 7.36 13.54 4.73
N GLY A 50 8.35 14.30 5.21
CA GLY A 50 8.42 15.76 5.04
C GLY A 50 8.51 16.26 3.59
N ASP A 51 8.46 15.37 2.60
CA ASP A 51 8.56 15.59 1.16
C ASP A 51 7.23 15.26 0.41
N ALA A 52 6.10 15.30 1.11
CA ALA A 52 4.76 14.97 0.59
C ALA A 52 4.58 13.51 0.13
N THR A 53 5.49 12.62 0.53
CA THR A 53 5.31 11.17 0.42
C THR A 53 4.79 10.59 1.73
N THR A 54 4.39 9.33 1.71
CA THR A 54 3.95 8.60 2.91
C THR A 54 4.60 7.24 2.91
N THR A 55 5.07 6.78 4.07
CA THR A 55 5.65 5.44 4.23
C THR A 55 4.67 4.54 4.97
N LEU A 56 4.30 3.42 4.34
CA LEU A 56 3.69 2.27 4.98
C LEU A 56 4.79 1.28 5.36
N LEU A 57 4.93 1.00 6.65
CA LEU A 57 5.90 0.05 7.19
C LEU A 57 5.17 -1.05 7.97
N THR A 58 5.44 -2.30 7.61
CA THR A 58 4.97 -3.48 8.33
C THR A 58 6.18 -4.25 8.85
N THR A 59 6.25 -4.46 10.17
CA THR A 59 7.24 -5.34 10.80
C THR A 59 6.53 -6.52 11.44
N THR A 60 7.05 -7.73 11.25
CA THR A 60 6.52 -8.96 11.87
C THR A 60 7.63 -9.74 12.53
N GLU A 61 7.42 -10.11 13.79
CA GLU A 61 8.37 -10.86 14.60
C GLU A 61 7.72 -12.15 15.13
N GLY A 62 8.45 -13.26 15.09
CA GLY A 62 8.02 -14.53 15.70
C GLY A 62 8.09 -14.47 17.23
N THR A 63 6.96 -14.64 17.91
CA THR A 63 6.87 -14.44 19.38
C THR A 63 6.91 -15.72 20.20
N SER A 64 6.66 -16.91 19.61
CA SER A 64 6.74 -18.17 20.35
C SER A 64 7.18 -19.40 19.53
N GLY A 65 7.50 -20.48 20.23
CA GLY A 65 7.75 -21.81 19.67
C GLY A 65 8.85 -21.84 18.60
N LEU A 66 8.63 -22.62 17.54
CA LEU A 66 9.54 -22.72 16.39
C LEU A 66 9.71 -21.39 15.65
N ALA A 67 8.74 -20.47 15.69
CA ALA A 67 8.86 -19.17 15.01
C ALA A 67 9.86 -18.25 15.70
N ARG A 68 9.88 -18.26 17.05
CA ARG A 68 10.90 -17.56 17.84
C ARG A 68 12.27 -18.23 17.70
N LEU A 69 12.33 -19.56 17.74
CA LEU A 69 13.59 -20.32 17.57
C LEU A 69 14.20 -20.17 16.17
N ALA A 70 13.36 -20.03 15.14
CA ALA A 70 13.80 -19.74 13.78
C ALA A 70 14.12 -18.26 13.55
N GLY A 71 13.93 -17.36 14.54
CA GLY A 71 14.20 -15.94 14.40
C GLY A 71 13.43 -15.29 13.24
N LEU A 72 12.14 -15.62 13.08
CA LEU A 72 11.31 -15.01 12.03
C LEU A 72 11.25 -13.50 12.24
N GLU A 73 11.83 -12.77 11.30
CA GLU A 73 11.75 -11.32 11.18
C GLU A 73 11.37 -10.97 9.75
N VAL A 74 10.31 -10.18 9.59
CA VAL A 74 9.86 -9.67 8.31
C VAL A 74 9.69 -8.17 8.41
N THR A 75 10.25 -7.45 7.45
CA THR A 75 10.04 -6.02 7.27
C THR A 75 9.60 -5.79 5.83
N GLU A 76 8.48 -5.10 5.66
CA GLU A 76 7.94 -4.71 4.36
C GLU A 76 7.61 -3.22 4.39
N GLU A 77 8.12 -2.48 3.42
CA GLU A 77 8.01 -1.03 3.34
C GLU A 77 7.55 -0.61 1.95
N SER A 78 6.61 0.34 1.89
CA SER A 78 6.22 1.02 0.66
C SER A 78 6.23 2.53 0.87
N VAL A 79 6.97 3.25 0.04
CA VAL A 79 6.89 4.71 -0.04
C VAL A 79 5.97 5.08 -1.19
N VAL A 80 4.94 5.86 -0.90
CA VAL A 80 3.92 6.25 -1.86
C VAL A 80 3.78 7.77 -1.95
N ARG A 81 3.33 8.26 -3.10
CA ARG A 81 2.74 9.58 -3.24
C ARG A 81 1.23 9.46 -3.40
N TRP A 82 0.49 10.49 -3.00
CA TRP A 82 -0.96 10.53 -3.15
C TRP A 82 -1.35 11.39 -4.35
N ILE A 83 -2.05 10.80 -5.31
CA ILE A 83 -2.58 11.47 -6.50
C ILE A 83 -4.10 11.26 -6.52
N ALA A 84 -4.86 12.35 -6.44
CA ALA A 84 -6.33 12.31 -6.39
C ALA A 84 -6.89 11.31 -5.34
N GLY A 85 -6.23 11.24 -4.17
CA GLY A 85 -6.59 10.35 -3.07
C GLY A 85 -6.37 8.86 -3.35
N ARG A 86 -5.58 8.50 -4.36
CA ARG A 86 -5.07 7.14 -4.59
C ARG A 86 -3.55 7.13 -4.41
N PRO A 87 -2.97 6.08 -3.81
CA PRO A 87 -1.53 5.98 -3.71
C PRO A 87 -0.93 5.54 -5.05
N GLU A 88 0.26 6.05 -5.35
CA GLU A 88 1.17 5.57 -6.37
C GLU A 88 2.50 5.21 -5.69
N THR A 89 2.99 3.98 -5.91
CA THR A 89 4.27 3.56 -5.30
C THR A 89 5.42 4.30 -5.96
N LEU A 90 6.38 4.73 -5.13
CA LEU A 90 7.68 5.24 -5.54
C LEU A 90 8.78 4.20 -5.26
N HIS A 91 8.67 3.56 -4.10
CA HIS A 91 9.64 2.60 -3.60
C HIS A 91 8.96 1.44 -2.87
N TYR A 92 9.51 0.24 -3.02
CA TYR A 92 9.07 -0.95 -2.30
C TYR A 92 10.26 -1.78 -1.85
N ASP A 93 10.28 -2.15 -0.57
CA ASP A 93 11.27 -3.05 0.00
C ASP A 93 10.62 -4.15 0.81
N PHE A 94 11.11 -5.37 0.62
CA PHE A 94 10.73 -6.52 1.43
C PHE A 94 11.98 -7.27 1.87
N ARG A 95 12.02 -7.56 3.17
CA ARG A 95 13.04 -8.38 3.81
C ARG A 95 12.37 -9.41 4.69
N GLN A 96 12.73 -10.66 4.52
CA GLN A 96 12.37 -11.74 5.44
C GLN A 96 13.61 -12.55 5.76
N ASP A 97 13.89 -12.70 7.04
CA ASP A 97 14.92 -13.57 7.58
C ASP A 97 14.25 -14.67 8.42
N VAL A 98 14.53 -15.94 8.10
CA VAL A 98 14.03 -17.12 8.82
C VAL A 98 15.11 -18.20 8.86
N ALA A 99 15.62 -18.49 10.05
CA ALA A 99 16.72 -19.40 10.30
C ALA A 99 17.92 -19.08 9.40
N PHE A 100 18.23 -19.94 8.42
CA PHE A 100 19.34 -19.77 7.47
C PHE A 100 18.88 -19.27 6.09
N LYS A 101 17.60 -18.93 5.93
CA LYS A 101 17.04 -18.46 4.66
C LYS A 101 16.72 -16.98 4.76
N ASN A 102 17.15 -16.23 3.76
CA ASN A 102 16.74 -14.85 3.55
C ASN A 102 15.95 -14.73 2.25
N ARG A 103 15.02 -13.78 2.22
CA ARG A 103 14.32 -13.35 1.02
C ARG A 103 14.33 -11.84 0.97
N ARG A 104 14.67 -11.30 -0.20
CA ARG A 104 14.63 -9.88 -0.49
C ARG A 104 13.80 -9.61 -1.73
N ARG A 105 13.05 -8.51 -1.70
CA ARG A 105 12.51 -7.88 -2.90
C ARG A 105 12.70 -6.38 -2.83
N HIS A 106 12.87 -5.78 -4.00
CA HIS A 106 13.07 -4.36 -4.15
C HIS A 106 12.33 -3.89 -5.40
N GLY A 107 11.67 -2.75 -5.33
CA GLY A 107 10.94 -2.14 -6.44
C GLY A 107 11.17 -0.65 -6.51
N GLU A 108 11.63 -0.17 -7.66
CA GLU A 108 11.74 1.25 -8.00
C GLU A 108 10.71 1.60 -9.07
N PHE A 109 9.95 2.68 -8.85
CA PHE A 109 8.87 3.12 -9.73
C PHE A 109 9.21 4.51 -10.25
N ASP A 110 9.88 4.55 -11.40
CA ASP A 110 10.29 5.80 -12.02
C ASP A 110 9.16 6.36 -12.90
N TRP A 111 8.45 7.32 -12.31
CA TRP A 111 7.37 8.05 -12.96
C TRP A 111 7.85 9.06 -14.02
N THR A 112 9.13 9.38 -14.05
CA THR A 112 9.73 10.26 -15.07
C THR A 112 9.99 9.48 -16.35
N THR A 113 10.58 8.28 -16.22
CA THR A 113 10.87 7.42 -17.38
C THR A 113 9.73 6.45 -17.72
N GLY A 114 8.74 6.30 -16.84
CA GLY A 114 7.58 5.43 -17.06
C GLY A 114 7.94 3.95 -16.94
N GLN A 115 8.84 3.60 -16.02
CA GLN A 115 9.34 2.23 -15.84
C GLN A 115 9.29 1.78 -14.39
N VAL A 116 8.96 0.51 -14.18
CA VAL A 116 9.22 -0.20 -12.92
C VAL A 116 10.48 -1.03 -13.08
N HIS A 117 11.37 -0.98 -12.09
CA HIS A 117 12.46 -1.93 -11.91
C HIS A 117 12.19 -2.78 -10.67
N MET A 118 12.05 -4.09 -10.84
CA MET A 118 11.71 -5.03 -9.78
C MET A 118 12.78 -6.11 -9.65
N VAL A 119 13.31 -6.28 -8.45
CA VAL A 119 14.25 -7.33 -8.08
C VAL A 119 13.59 -8.25 -7.04
N ASP A 120 13.43 -9.55 -7.33
CA ASP A 120 12.93 -10.56 -6.38
C ASP A 120 13.87 -11.77 -6.39
N GLY A 121 14.74 -11.84 -5.39
CA GLY A 121 15.81 -12.84 -5.32
C GLY A 121 16.79 -12.72 -6.50
N LYS A 122 16.78 -13.70 -7.40
CA LYS A 122 17.63 -13.72 -8.60
C LYS A 122 16.99 -13.07 -9.83
N SER A 123 15.73 -12.67 -9.71
CA SER A 123 15.02 -12.00 -10.80
C SER A 123 15.34 -10.52 -10.80
N ASP A 124 15.57 -9.96 -11.97
CA ASP A 124 15.74 -8.53 -12.25
C ASP A 124 14.91 -8.23 -13.49
N ALA A 125 13.81 -7.51 -13.32
CA ALA A 125 12.85 -7.23 -14.38
C ALA A 125 12.59 -5.73 -14.50
N ARG A 126 12.50 -5.26 -15.74
CA ARG A 126 12.08 -3.88 -16.07
C ARG A 126 10.87 -3.94 -16.97
N TYR A 127 9.83 -3.21 -16.63
CA TYR A 127 8.57 -3.20 -17.39
C TYR A 127 7.89 -1.84 -17.32
N ALA A 128 6.98 -1.59 -18.27
CA ALA A 128 6.28 -0.31 -18.37
C ALA A 128 5.45 -0.03 -17.12
N LEU A 129 5.59 1.18 -16.59
CA LEU A 129 4.76 1.72 -15.53
C LEU A 129 3.44 2.25 -16.13
N VAL A 130 2.35 2.14 -15.37
CA VAL A 130 1.04 2.68 -15.76
C VAL A 130 0.50 3.57 -14.65
N PRO A 131 -0.41 4.52 -14.96
CA PRO A 131 -1.00 5.39 -13.94
C PRO A 131 -1.64 4.61 -12.79
N ASN A 132 -1.52 5.11 -11.55
CA ASN A 132 -2.03 4.49 -10.33
C ASN A 132 -1.44 3.11 -10.01
N ALA A 133 -0.30 2.75 -10.62
CA ALA A 133 0.41 1.53 -10.27
C ALA A 133 0.92 1.57 -8.82
N ILE A 134 0.71 0.47 -8.12
CA ILE A 134 1.10 0.27 -6.73
C ILE A 134 1.77 -1.09 -6.57
N ASP A 135 2.65 -1.21 -5.58
CA ASP A 135 3.16 -2.50 -5.15
C ASP A 135 2.11 -3.29 -4.34
N ARG A 136 2.41 -4.55 -4.08
CA ARG A 136 1.50 -5.48 -3.38
C ARG A 136 1.21 -5.08 -1.93
N HIS A 137 2.11 -4.39 -1.25
CA HIS A 137 1.96 -3.97 0.13
C HIS A 137 1.13 -2.67 0.19
N ALA A 138 1.44 -1.69 -0.68
CA ALA A 138 0.67 -0.46 -0.85
C ALA A 138 -0.77 -0.67 -1.33
N LEU A 139 -1.10 -1.83 -1.92
CA LEU A 139 -2.49 -2.24 -2.21
C LEU A 139 -3.42 -2.10 -1.01
N THR A 140 -2.93 -2.33 0.21
CA THR A 140 -3.71 -2.13 1.44
C THR A 140 -4.17 -0.68 1.60
N LEU A 141 -3.32 0.29 1.26
CA LEU A 141 -3.67 1.71 1.28
C LEU A 141 -4.69 2.05 0.20
N ALA A 142 -4.54 1.51 -1.00
CA ALA A 142 -5.48 1.76 -2.09
C ALA A 142 -6.89 1.25 -1.76
N LEU A 143 -6.97 0.05 -1.17
CA LEU A 143 -8.23 -0.52 -0.67
C LEU A 143 -8.85 0.35 0.43
N ALA A 144 -8.07 0.74 1.44
CA ALA A 144 -8.55 1.58 2.53
C ALA A 144 -9.01 2.97 2.05
N ALA A 145 -8.29 3.58 1.11
CA ALA A 145 -8.63 4.87 0.51
C ALA A 145 -9.91 4.82 -0.34
N ASP A 146 -10.17 3.70 -1.02
CA ASP A 146 -11.40 3.51 -1.77
C ASP A 146 -12.57 3.20 -0.84
N LEU A 147 -12.36 2.42 0.21
CA LEU A 147 -13.37 2.16 1.24
C LEU A 147 -13.79 3.43 1.98
N SER A 148 -12.86 4.31 2.36
CA SER A 148 -13.16 5.56 3.07
C SER A 148 -13.98 6.54 2.23
N ARG A 149 -13.92 6.41 0.90
CA ARG A 149 -14.70 7.22 -0.05
C ARG A 149 -15.96 6.51 -0.55
N ASN A 150 -16.35 5.39 0.06
CA ASN A 150 -17.51 4.58 -0.33
C ASN A 150 -17.47 4.15 -1.81
N ALA A 151 -16.29 3.81 -2.32
CA ALA A 151 -16.16 3.30 -3.68
C ALA A 151 -16.98 2.01 -3.86
N GLU A 152 -17.56 1.85 -5.05
CA GLU A 152 -18.26 0.63 -5.47
C GLU A 152 -17.35 -0.30 -6.28
N ARG A 153 -16.24 0.23 -6.80
CA ARG A 153 -15.33 -0.45 -7.70
C ARG A 153 -13.91 -0.51 -7.10
N PHE A 154 -13.34 -1.70 -7.07
CA PHE A 154 -12.04 -1.99 -6.45
C PHE A 154 -11.14 -2.70 -7.48
N ASP A 155 -10.61 -1.93 -8.43
CA ASP A 155 -9.70 -2.39 -9.48
C ASP A 155 -8.35 -1.67 -9.34
N TYR A 156 -7.26 -2.45 -9.37
CA TYR A 156 -5.92 -1.97 -9.08
C TYR A 156 -4.91 -2.46 -10.11
N LYS A 157 -3.97 -1.59 -10.44
CA LYS A 157 -2.78 -1.90 -11.22
C LYS A 157 -1.66 -2.26 -10.23
N VAL A 158 -1.40 -3.56 -10.06
CA VAL A 158 -0.45 -4.02 -9.05
C VAL A 158 0.83 -4.48 -9.72
N ALA A 159 1.94 -3.82 -9.41
CA ALA A 159 3.25 -4.24 -9.84
C ALA A 159 3.66 -5.54 -9.15
N MET A 160 3.98 -6.54 -9.97
CA MET A 160 4.38 -7.87 -9.57
C MET A 160 5.85 -8.08 -9.88
N LYS A 161 6.30 -9.34 -9.88
CA LYS A 161 7.70 -9.68 -10.09
C LYS A 161 8.25 -9.17 -11.44
N ASP A 162 7.45 -9.25 -12.49
CA ASP A 162 7.89 -9.05 -13.89
C ASP A 162 6.88 -8.31 -14.78
N ALA A 163 5.71 -7.98 -14.25
CA ALA A 163 4.67 -7.22 -14.96
C ALA A 163 3.73 -6.52 -13.97
N ILE A 164 2.89 -5.62 -14.50
CA ILE A 164 1.73 -5.09 -13.79
C ILE A 164 0.54 -5.99 -14.04
N GLU A 165 -0.10 -6.47 -12.98
CA GLU A 165 -1.32 -7.26 -13.02
C GLU A 165 -2.55 -6.39 -12.72
N ASP A 166 -3.66 -6.73 -13.37
CA ASP A 166 -4.99 -6.25 -12.98
C ASP A 166 -5.50 -7.06 -11.79
N VAL A 167 -5.65 -6.41 -10.64
CA VAL A 167 -6.17 -7.00 -9.41
C VAL A 167 -7.51 -6.40 -9.09
N ARG A 168 -8.55 -7.24 -9.00
CA ARG A 168 -9.91 -6.84 -8.65
C ARG A 168 -10.34 -7.41 -7.32
N TYR A 169 -11.08 -6.62 -6.55
CA TYR A 169 -11.83 -7.06 -5.39
C TYR A 169 -13.33 -6.82 -5.61
N THR A 170 -14.15 -7.62 -4.95
CA THR A 170 -15.60 -7.43 -4.86
C THR A 170 -16.00 -7.44 -3.40
N ARG A 171 -17.15 -6.82 -3.08
CA ARG A 171 -17.75 -6.97 -1.75
C ARG A 171 -18.13 -8.43 -1.52
N CYS A 172 -17.90 -8.90 -0.29
CA CYS A 172 -18.36 -10.19 0.19
C CYS A 172 -19.30 -9.98 1.36
N GLY A 173 -20.52 -10.51 1.31
CA GLY A 173 -21.49 -10.35 2.41
C GLY A 173 -21.86 -8.90 2.73
N ASP A 174 -22.55 -8.74 3.86
CA ASP A 174 -22.99 -7.45 4.38
C ASP A 174 -21.91 -6.79 5.24
N ASP A 175 -22.09 -5.49 5.52
CA ASP A 175 -21.27 -4.78 6.50
C ASP A 175 -21.48 -5.43 7.89
N VAL A 176 -20.39 -5.74 8.61
CA VAL A 176 -20.43 -6.43 9.91
C VAL A 176 -19.69 -5.64 10.98
N GLU A 177 -20.19 -5.68 12.20
CA GLU A 177 -19.44 -5.22 13.37
C GLU A 177 -18.44 -6.29 13.81
N LEU A 178 -17.17 -5.90 13.90
CA LEU A 178 -16.08 -6.77 14.35
C LEU A 178 -15.52 -6.24 15.67
N THR A 179 -15.66 -7.03 16.72
CA THR A 179 -15.02 -6.76 18.02
C THR A 179 -13.69 -7.48 18.11
N VAL A 180 -12.64 -6.72 18.38
CA VAL A 180 -11.28 -7.17 18.65
C VAL A 180 -10.77 -6.50 19.93
N PRO A 181 -9.61 -6.89 20.50
CA PRO A 181 -9.09 -6.24 21.71
C PRO A 181 -8.91 -4.72 21.61
N ALA A 182 -8.71 -4.19 20.39
CA ALA A 182 -8.58 -2.76 20.12
C ALA A 182 -9.92 -1.99 20.07
N GLY A 183 -11.07 -2.69 20.16
CA GLY A 183 -12.40 -2.09 20.11
C GLY A 183 -13.36 -2.79 19.16
N THR A 184 -14.50 -2.16 18.92
CA THR A 184 -15.50 -2.61 17.93
C THR A 184 -15.45 -1.70 16.71
N PHE A 185 -15.42 -2.31 15.53
CA PHE A 185 -15.28 -1.61 14.25
C PHE A 185 -16.43 -2.02 13.32
N SER A 186 -17.05 -1.05 12.65
CA SER A 186 -17.88 -1.34 11.48
C SER A 186 -16.95 -1.69 10.32
N THR A 187 -17.13 -2.87 9.73
CA THR A 187 -16.24 -3.41 8.72
C THR A 187 -17.01 -3.78 7.46
N ARG A 188 -16.33 -3.66 6.32
CA ARG A 188 -16.82 -4.14 5.02
C ARG A 188 -15.90 -5.24 4.54
N CYS A 189 -16.48 -6.37 4.16
CA CYS A 189 -15.72 -7.49 3.63
C CYS A 189 -15.45 -7.27 2.13
N LEU A 190 -14.20 -7.44 1.74
CA LEU A 190 -13.75 -7.47 0.35
C LEU A 190 -13.04 -8.79 0.07
N GLU A 191 -13.35 -9.43 -1.05
CA GLU A 191 -12.68 -10.63 -1.53
C GLU A 191 -12.00 -10.37 -2.86
N ARG A 192 -10.78 -10.92 -3.04
CA ARG A 192 -10.08 -10.81 -4.32
C ARG A 192 -10.76 -11.70 -5.35
N VAL A 193 -11.22 -11.11 -6.45
CA VAL A 193 -11.72 -11.84 -7.60
C VAL A 193 -10.55 -12.57 -8.25
N ARG A 194 -10.61 -13.90 -8.26
CA ARG A 194 -9.63 -14.76 -8.94
C ARG A 194 -10.32 -15.40 -10.12
N ALA A 195 -9.74 -15.29 -11.32
CA ALA A 195 -10.17 -16.13 -12.42
C ALA A 195 -9.96 -17.61 -12.01
N LYS A 196 -10.91 -18.48 -12.37
CA LYS A 196 -10.67 -19.94 -12.28
C LYS A 196 -9.40 -20.21 -13.07
N ARG A 197 -8.38 -20.76 -12.40
CA ARG A 197 -7.19 -21.27 -13.07
C ARG A 197 -7.67 -22.48 -13.88
N THR A 198 -7.90 -22.31 -15.18
CA THR A 198 -7.99 -23.46 -16.09
C THR A 198 -6.65 -24.16 -16.02
N SER A 199 -6.65 -25.31 -15.34
CA SER A 199 -5.55 -26.26 -15.36
C SER A 199 -5.50 -26.99 -16.69
#